data_AF-A0A1I8CV47-F1
#
_entry.id   AF-A0A1I8CV47-F1
#
_cell.length_a   1.000
_cell.length_b   1.000
_cell.length_c   1.000
_cell.angle_alpha   90.00
_cell.angle_beta   90.00
_cell.angle_gamma   90.00
#
_symmetry.space_group_name_H-M   'P 1'
#
loop_
_entity.id
_entity.type
_entity.pdbx_description
1 polymer ?
#
loop_
_entity_poly.entity_id
_entity_poly.type
_entity_poly.pdbx_seq_one_letter_code
_entity_poly.pdbx_strand_id
1 'polypeptide(L)'
;MAGLDIDVLMHNLLLGDFIKIDGVGFLIAAHLKPLVDFSQFVAFRLGRLDLNLGGIIVALVVVCAPILNSDDSEEFYEELDKLLGLKSCDELITGGDFNARLAAKHKRRTTTDTFSPAQNENGDALSNSKKRQTKS
;
A
#
# COMPACT_ATOMS: atom_id res chain seq x y z
N MET A 1 17.04 6.50 27.29
CA MET A 1 16.28 5.71 26.31
C MET A 1 15.01 6.48 26.04
N ALA A 2 14.94 7.17 24.90
CA ALA A 2 13.74 7.87 24.50
C ALA A 2 12.76 6.84 23.94
N GLY A 3 11.65 6.62 24.64
CA GLY A 3 10.49 5.96 24.06
C GLY A 3 10.01 6.83 22.91
N LEU A 4 9.89 6.23 21.72
CA LEU A 4 9.24 6.87 20.61
C LEU A 4 7.74 6.90 20.94
N ASP A 5 7.27 8.00 21.54
CA ASP A 5 5.86 8.24 21.77
C ASP A 5 5.15 8.30 20.41
N ILE A 6 4.46 7.21 20.08
CA ILE A 6 3.62 7.05 18.89
C ILE A 6 2.39 7.98 18.92
N ASP A 7 2.17 8.69 20.03
CA ASP A 7 1.01 9.56 20.26
C ASP A 7 1.10 10.96 19.61
N VAL A 8 2.19 11.33 18.92
CA VAL A 8 2.37 12.70 18.38
C VAL A 8 2.08 12.84 16.86
N LEU A 9 1.73 11.77 16.13
CA LEU A 9 1.62 11.81 14.65
C LEU A 9 0.24 11.47 14.05
N MET A 10 -0.84 11.52 14.84
CA MET A 10 -2.18 11.12 14.41
C MET A 10 -2.99 12.21 13.66
N HIS A 11 -2.44 13.40 13.41
CA HIS A 11 -3.19 14.48 12.75
C HIS A 11 -3.17 14.49 11.22
N ASN A 12 -2.28 13.70 10.57
CA ASN A 12 -2.08 13.73 9.11
C ASN A 12 -2.13 12.34 8.46
N LEU A 13 -2.82 11.41 9.11
CA LEU A 13 -2.95 10.04 8.64
C LEU A 13 -4.37 9.86 8.08
N LEU A 14 -4.47 9.63 6.78
CA LEU A 14 -5.73 9.29 6.12
C LEU A 14 -5.75 7.79 5.88
N LEU A 15 -6.72 7.13 6.50
CA LEU A 15 -6.81 5.68 6.52
C LEU A 15 -8.15 5.22 5.94
N GLY A 16 -8.12 4.13 5.20
CA GLY A 16 -9.32 3.37 4.88
C GLY A 16 -9.82 2.53 6.06
N ASP A 17 -10.98 1.91 5.89
CA ASP A 17 -11.55 1.02 6.90
C ASP A 17 -10.67 -0.23 7.12
N PHE A 18 -10.10 -0.37 8.32
CA PHE A 18 -9.31 -1.55 8.71
C PHE A 18 -10.21 -2.57 9.41
N ILE A 19 -10.81 -3.48 8.64
CA ILE A 19 -11.58 -4.59 9.22
C ILE A 19 -10.65 -5.77 9.61
N LYS A 20 -9.36 -5.72 9.23
CA LYS A 20 -8.36 -6.77 9.48
C LYS A 20 -6.93 -6.22 9.55
N ILE A 21 -5.93 -7.09 9.77
CA ILE A 21 -4.47 -6.82 9.79
C ILE A 21 -3.94 -6.43 8.39
N ASP A 22 -4.72 -5.72 7.60
CA ASP A 22 -4.42 -5.28 6.24
C ASP A 22 -5.14 -3.95 6.00
N GLY A 23 -4.46 -3.03 5.33
CA GLY A 23 -5.07 -1.78 4.91
C GLY A 23 -4.07 -0.84 4.25
N VAL A 24 -4.61 0.11 3.49
CA VAL A 24 -3.84 1.18 2.85
C VAL A 24 -4.19 2.53 3.45
N GLY A 25 -3.24 3.45 3.36
CA GLY A 25 -3.41 4.81 3.88
C GLY A 25 -2.34 5.75 3.35
N PHE A 26 -2.57 7.04 3.56
CA PHE A 26 -1.64 8.11 3.22
C PHE A 26 -1.13 8.75 4.50
N LEU A 27 0.19 8.85 4.59
CA LEU A 27 0.85 9.75 5.53
C LEU A 27 1.21 11.02 4.76
N ILE A 28 0.58 12.14 5.11
CA ILE A 28 0.83 13.42 4.45
C ILE A 28 1.53 14.41 5.39
N ALA A 29 2.33 15.31 4.82
CA ALA A 29 2.90 16.40 5.60
C ALA A 29 1.79 17.36 6.05
N ALA A 30 1.89 17.91 7.27
CA ALA A 30 0.85 18.74 7.88
C ALA A 30 0.42 19.93 7.00
N HIS A 31 1.37 20.55 6.30
CA HIS A 31 1.12 21.70 5.43
C HIS A 31 0.38 21.33 4.13
N LEU A 32 0.33 20.04 3.76
CA LEU A 32 -0.41 19.54 2.60
C LEU A 32 -1.85 19.17 2.95
N LYS A 33 -2.17 18.97 4.22
CA LYS A 33 -3.53 18.61 4.67
C LYS A 33 -4.62 19.59 4.21
N PRO A 34 -4.42 20.92 4.25
CA PRO A 34 -5.43 21.86 3.76
C PRO A 34 -5.62 21.81 2.23
N LEU A 35 -4.70 21.17 1.51
CA LEU A 35 -4.75 21.02 0.05
C LEU A 35 -5.49 19.76 -0.38
N VAL A 36 -5.91 18.90 0.56
CA VAL A 36 -6.70 17.71 0.25
C VAL A 36 -8.08 18.14 -0.23
N ASP A 37 -8.37 17.86 -1.50
CA ASP A 37 -9.67 18.16 -2.13
C ASP A 37 -10.60 16.94 -2.12
N PHE A 38 -10.02 15.73 -2.12
CA PHE A 38 -10.78 14.49 -2.17
C PHE A 38 -10.01 13.33 -1.56
N SER A 39 -10.72 12.41 -0.92
CA SER A 39 -10.19 11.10 -0.53
C SER A 39 -11.25 10.02 -0.62
N GLN A 40 -10.90 8.85 -1.14
CA GLN A 40 -11.75 7.66 -1.12
C GLN A 40 -10.92 6.40 -0.95
N PHE A 41 -11.43 5.47 -0.16
CA PHE A 41 -10.87 4.13 -0.03
C PHE A 41 -11.88 3.12 -0.58
N VAL A 42 -11.36 2.09 -1.25
CA VAL A 42 -12.16 0.96 -1.73
C VAL A 42 -11.66 -0.28 -1.01
N ALA A 43 -12.55 -0.84 -0.19
CA ALA A 43 -12.23 -1.86 0.78
C ALA A 43 -10.98 -1.48 1.61
N PHE A 44 -10.08 -2.43 1.82
CA PHE A 44 -8.81 -2.24 2.53
C PHE A 44 -7.59 -2.19 1.59
N ARG A 45 -7.78 -2.29 0.27
CA ARG A 45 -6.69 -2.51 -0.69
C ARG A 45 -6.37 -1.31 -1.58
N LEU A 46 -7.31 -0.38 -1.71
CA LEU A 46 -7.17 0.76 -2.61
C LEU A 46 -7.50 2.06 -1.88
N GLY A 47 -6.73 3.10 -2.16
CA GLY A 47 -6.99 4.45 -1.69
C GLY A 47 -6.63 5.47 -2.75
N ARG A 48 -7.46 6.50 -2.88
CA ARG A 48 -7.21 7.68 -3.70
C ARG A 48 -7.24 8.93 -2.83
N LEU A 49 -6.29 9.83 -3.05
CA LEU A 49 -6.18 11.13 -2.41
C LEU A 49 -5.86 12.16 -3.48
N ASP A 50 -6.71 13.17 -3.66
CA ASP A 50 -6.44 14.25 -4.59
C ASP A 50 -6.00 15.50 -3.81
N LEU A 51 -4.89 16.09 -4.24
CA LEU A 51 -4.36 17.34 -3.73
C LEU A 51 -4.58 18.45 -4.76
N ASN A 52 -5.11 19.59 -4.33
CA ASN A 52 -5.23 20.80 -5.13
C ASN A 52 -4.06 21.75 -4.84
N LEU A 53 -3.08 21.74 -5.74
CA LEU A 53 -1.86 22.54 -5.66
C LEU A 53 -2.02 23.85 -6.45
N GLY A 54 -2.93 24.71 -6.01
CA GLY A 54 -3.14 26.02 -6.63
C GLY A 54 -3.85 25.95 -7.99
N GLY A 55 -4.82 25.05 -8.13
CA GLY A 55 -5.60 24.81 -9.34
C GLY A 55 -5.16 23.59 -10.15
N ILE A 56 -4.00 23.00 -9.81
CA ILE A 56 -3.50 21.75 -10.38
C ILE A 56 -3.93 20.61 -9.46
N ILE A 57 -4.66 19.63 -10.00
CA ILE A 57 -5.11 18.46 -9.26
C ILE A 57 -4.13 17.30 -9.46
N VAL A 58 -3.47 16.90 -8.38
CA VAL A 58 -2.59 15.72 -8.34
C VAL A 58 -3.32 14.60 -7.61
N ALA A 59 -3.65 13.52 -8.33
CA ALA A 59 -4.26 12.32 -7.76
C ALA A 59 -3.17 11.34 -7.33
N LEU A 60 -3.18 10.96 -6.06
CA LEU A 60 -2.34 9.92 -5.47
C LEU A 60 -3.18 8.67 -5.26
N VAL A 61 -2.74 7.54 -5.81
CA VAL A 61 -3.43 6.26 -5.66
C VAL A 61 -2.50 5.25 -5.01
N VAL A 62 -2.93 4.70 -3.87
CA VAL A 62 -2.23 3.64 -3.13
C VAL A 62 -2.89 2.29 -3.38
N VAL A 63 -2.06 1.28 -3.63
CA VAL A 63 -2.46 -0.07 -4.03
C VAL A 63 -1.86 -1.12 -3.07
N CYS A 64 -2.67 -2.10 -2.67
CA CYS A 64 -2.25 -3.36 -2.08
C CYS A 64 -2.98 -4.51 -2.78
N ALA A 65 -2.44 -4.96 -3.91
CA ALA A 65 -3.03 -6.01 -4.73
C ALA A 65 -3.08 -7.35 -4.00
N PRO A 66 -4.07 -8.21 -4.30
CA PRO A 66 -4.08 -9.60 -3.84
C PRO A 66 -2.82 -10.38 -4.26
N ILE A 67 -2.53 -11.47 -3.55
CA ILE A 67 -1.46 -12.39 -3.95
C ILE A 67 -1.85 -13.04 -5.29
N LEU A 68 -0.89 -13.15 -6.22
CA LEU A 68 -1.10 -13.74 -7.56
C LEU A 68 -1.85 -15.09 -7.51
N ASN A 69 -2.81 -15.25 -8.42
CA ASN A 69 -3.71 -16.41 -8.57
C ASN A 69 -4.75 -16.58 -7.45
N SER A 70 -5.06 -15.53 -6.70
CA SER A 70 -6.34 -15.47 -5.98
C SER A 70 -7.48 -15.19 -6.97
N ASP A 71 -8.65 -15.77 -6.71
CA ASP A 71 -9.88 -15.48 -7.46
C ASP A 71 -10.23 -13.96 -7.45
N ASP A 72 -9.77 -13.24 -6.42
CA ASP A 72 -10.03 -11.80 -6.21
C ASP A 72 -9.23 -10.85 -7.14
N SER A 73 -8.35 -11.37 -8.01
CA SER A 73 -7.42 -10.51 -8.76
C SER A 73 -8.08 -9.70 -9.86
N GLU A 74 -9.05 -10.26 -10.59
CA GLU A 74 -9.76 -9.56 -11.67
C GLU A 74 -10.64 -8.44 -11.12
N GLU A 75 -11.44 -8.74 -10.10
CA GLU A 75 -12.29 -7.76 -9.39
C GLU A 75 -11.45 -6.59 -8.86
N PHE A 76 -10.29 -6.88 -8.26
CA PHE A 76 -9.37 -5.84 -7.78
C PHE A 76 -8.92 -4.88 -8.90
N TYR A 77 -8.57 -5.39 -10.08
CA TYR A 77 -8.14 -4.53 -11.19
C TYR A 77 -9.29 -3.74 -11.82
N GLU A 78 -10.52 -4.29 -11.82
CA GLU A 78 -11.70 -3.53 -12.20
C GLU A 78 -12.00 -2.38 -11.22
N GLU A 79 -11.88 -2.63 -9.91
CA GLU A 79 -12.03 -1.58 -8.89
C GLU A 79 -10.95 -0.52 -9.02
N LEU A 80 -9.71 -0.91 -9.29
CA LEU A 80 -8.61 0.01 -9.55
C LEU A 80 -8.94 0.89 -10.76
N ASP A 81 -9.36 0.33 -11.89
CA ASP A 81 -9.70 1.09 -13.10
C ASP A 81 -10.82 2.11 -12.83
N LYS A 82 -11.88 1.68 -12.12
CA LYS A 82 -12.97 2.56 -11.66
C LYS A 82 -12.44 3.70 -10.77
N LEU A 83 -11.51 3.42 -9.87
CA LEU A 83 -10.93 4.42 -8.96
C LEU A 83 -10.03 5.42 -9.70
N LEU A 84 -9.27 4.97 -10.70
CA LEU A 84 -8.45 5.83 -11.56
C LEU A 84 -9.34 6.79 -12.37
N GLY A 85 -10.45 6.29 -12.92
CA GLY A 85 -11.40 7.07 -13.71
C GLY A 85 -12.39 7.94 -12.91
N LEU A 86 -12.39 7.83 -11.59
CA LEU A 86 -13.42 8.43 -10.72
C LEU A 86 -13.49 9.97 -10.82
N LYS A 87 -12.34 10.63 -10.92
CA LYS A 87 -12.21 12.09 -11.02
C LYS A 87 -11.09 12.44 -12.00
N SER A 88 -11.30 13.49 -12.79
CA SER A 88 -10.26 14.09 -13.61
C SER A 88 -9.15 14.68 -12.73
N CYS A 89 -7.91 14.51 -13.14
CA CYS A 89 -6.73 15.11 -12.52
C CYS A 89 -5.76 15.53 -13.62
N ASP A 90 -4.85 16.44 -13.28
CA ASP A 90 -3.77 16.89 -14.17
C ASP A 90 -2.58 15.93 -14.11
N GLU A 91 -2.30 15.38 -12.92
CA GLU A 91 -1.27 14.37 -12.69
C GLU A 91 -1.83 13.21 -11.87
N LEU A 92 -1.43 11.99 -12.24
CA LEU A 92 -1.78 10.75 -11.55
C LEU A 92 -0.51 10.02 -11.13
N ILE A 93 -0.37 9.77 -9.83
CA ILE A 93 0.73 9.01 -9.25
C ILE A 93 0.14 7.78 -8.55
N THR A 94 0.48 6.61 -9.05
CA THR A 94 0.05 5.33 -8.45
C THR A 94 1.26 4.62 -7.84
N GLY A 95 1.11 4.13 -6.61
CA GLY A 95 2.16 3.40 -5.91
C GLY A 95 1.61 2.39 -4.91
N GLY A 96 2.48 1.50 -4.42
CA GLY A 96 2.11 0.46 -3.48
C GLY A 96 2.56 -0.92 -3.96
N ASP A 97 2.00 -1.97 -3.35
CA ASP A 97 2.35 -3.35 -3.65
C ASP A 97 1.36 -3.94 -4.67
N PHE A 98 1.83 -4.13 -5.90
CA PHE A 98 1.04 -4.75 -6.97
C PHE A 98 1.14 -6.27 -6.97
N ASN A 99 1.99 -6.87 -6.13
CA ASN A 99 2.27 -8.30 -6.13
C ASN A 99 2.60 -8.88 -7.53
N ALA A 100 3.04 -8.04 -8.49
CA ALA A 100 3.27 -8.44 -9.86
C ALA A 100 4.62 -9.16 -10.01
N ARG A 101 4.63 -10.34 -10.64
CA ARG A 101 5.87 -11.02 -11.04
C ARG A 101 6.36 -10.42 -12.35
N LEU A 102 7.50 -9.74 -12.31
CA LEU A 102 8.22 -9.42 -13.54
C LEU A 102 8.55 -10.72 -14.27
N ALA A 103 8.18 -10.81 -15.55
CA ALA A 103 8.46 -11.98 -16.37
C ALA A 103 9.95 -12.36 -16.28
N ALA A 104 10.23 -13.66 -16.24
CA ALA A 104 11.54 -14.27 -15.99
C ALA A 104 12.69 -13.86 -16.95
N LYS A 105 12.45 -12.92 -17.88
CA LYS A 105 13.43 -12.41 -18.84
C LYS A 105 14.34 -11.30 -18.29
N HIS A 106 14.08 -10.78 -17.08
CA HIS A 106 15.03 -9.90 -16.41
C HIS A 106 15.98 -10.69 -15.51
N LYS A 107 17.29 -10.52 -15.72
CA LYS A 107 18.37 -11.15 -14.96
C LYS A 107 18.14 -10.89 -13.47
N ARG A 108 17.66 -11.91 -12.74
CA ARG A 108 17.36 -11.83 -11.30
C ARG A 108 18.63 -11.35 -10.58
N ARG A 109 18.56 -10.16 -9.99
CA ARG A 109 19.57 -9.72 -9.02
C ARG A 109 19.31 -10.53 -7.76
N THR A 110 20.28 -11.34 -7.39
CA THR A 110 20.27 -12.09 -6.14
C THR A 110 20.32 -11.10 -4.98
N THR A 111 19.20 -10.90 -4.29
CA THR A 111 19.14 -10.15 -3.04
C THR A 111 19.31 -11.12 -1.88
N THR A 112 20.14 -10.75 -0.93
CA THR A 112 20.39 -11.51 0.30
C THR A 112 19.87 -10.63 1.43
N ASP A 113 18.92 -11.11 2.23
CA ASP A 113 18.54 -10.44 3.46
C ASP A 113 19.47 -10.91 4.60
N THR A 114 19.85 -9.99 5.47
CA THR A 114 20.77 -10.20 6.61
C THR A 114 20.16 -11.12 7.68
N PHE A 115 18.86 -11.41 7.61
CA PHE A 115 18.12 -12.16 8.63
C PHE A 115 17.75 -13.60 8.22
N SER A 116 18.11 -14.07 7.03
CA SER A 116 17.96 -15.48 6.64
C SER A 116 18.99 -15.90 5.61
N PRO A 117 19.84 -16.91 5.87
CA PRO A 117 20.81 -17.41 4.89
C PRO A 117 20.16 -18.21 3.75
N ALA A 118 18.84 -18.43 3.79
CA ALA A 118 18.11 -19.15 2.76
C ALA A 118 17.62 -18.20 1.67
N GLN A 119 18.16 -18.37 0.46
CA GLN A 119 17.60 -17.76 -0.75
C GLN A 119 16.32 -18.50 -1.13
N ASN A 120 15.19 -17.78 -1.17
CA ASN A 120 13.98 -18.25 -1.82
C ASN A 120 13.41 -17.15 -2.72
N GLU A 121 12.57 -17.55 -3.68
CA GLU A 121 12.19 -16.67 -4.76
C GLU A 121 11.20 -15.57 -4.36
N ASN A 122 10.68 -15.55 -3.12
CA ASN A 122 9.45 -14.81 -2.81
C ASN A 122 9.27 -14.35 -1.35
N GLY A 123 10.31 -14.28 -0.51
CA GLY A 123 10.09 -13.82 0.88
C GLY A 123 9.20 -14.76 1.71
N ASP A 124 8.99 -16.00 1.24
CA ASP A 124 8.33 -17.09 1.98
C ASP A 124 9.02 -17.41 3.32
N ALA A 125 10.18 -16.82 3.58
CA ALA A 125 10.80 -16.86 4.90
C ALA A 125 9.89 -16.23 6.00
N LEU A 126 8.99 -15.31 5.63
CA LEU A 126 8.05 -14.68 6.57
C LEU A 126 6.78 -15.50 6.81
N SER A 127 6.39 -16.37 5.87
CA SER A 127 5.14 -17.16 5.95
C SER A 127 5.23 -18.33 6.96
N ASN A 128 6.44 -18.76 7.31
CA ASN A 128 6.69 -19.81 8.30
C ASN A 128 6.81 -19.34 9.75
N SER A 129 6.50 -18.08 10.06
CA SER A 129 6.44 -17.57 11.44
C SER A 129 5.16 -18.00 12.20
N LYS A 130 4.43 -19.02 11.72
CA LYS A 130 3.34 -19.62 12.49
C LYS A 130 3.87 -20.54 13.60
N LYS A 131 3.49 -20.19 14.84
CA LYS A 131 3.49 -20.99 16.08
C LYS A 131 4.81 -21.06 16.87
N ARG A 132 5.17 -19.97 17.55
CA ARG A 132 5.71 -20.13 18.91
C ARG A 132 4.54 -20.46 19.83
N GLN A 133 4.21 -21.76 19.94
CA GLN A 133 3.49 -22.25 21.11
C GLN A 133 4.35 -21.94 22.33
N THR A 134 3.86 -21.06 23.20
CA THR A 134 4.33 -20.97 24.58
C THR A 134 3.93 -22.27 25.27
N LYS A 135 4.90 -23.16 25.49
CA LYS A 135 4.76 -24.23 26.47
C LYS A 135 4.64 -23.57 27.84
N SER A 136 3.52 -23.82 28.52
CA SER A 136 3.47 -23.76 29.98
C SER A 136 3.87 -25.12 30.56
#